data_AF-A0A537PQU2-F1
#
_entry.id   AF-A0A537PQU2-F1
#
_cell.length_a   1.000
_cell.length_b   1.000
_cell.length_c   1.000
_cell.angle_alpha   90.00
_cell.angle_beta   90.00
_cell.angle_gamma   90.00
#
_symmetry.space_group_name_H-M   'P 1'
#
loop_
_entity.id
_entity.type
_entity.pdbx_description
1 polymer ?
#
loop_
_entity_poly.entity_id
_entity_poly.type
_entity_poly.pdbx_seq_one_letter_code
_entity_poly.pdbx_strand_id
1 'polypeptide(L)'
;MSSRIAIGIVLALGVAAASATAATKPPPAQKAPPACAAIAFRAVPSGMADGEQQAGMYKSRHARLELHAQVKQGEPVDYFVIAGGKRLAAGPASLPEAAASCAAAKKMPAPGAPAPSCTGQRFTVVVAHAGKERLALLYGLDGANWRFCSAGSF
;
A
#
# COMPACT_ATOMS: atom_id res chain seq x y z
N MET A 1 44.23 21.72 -64.53
CA MET A 1 45.04 22.94 -64.33
C MET A 1 45.40 23.03 -62.85
N SER A 2 46.71 23.04 -62.59
CA SER A 2 47.48 23.45 -61.39
C SER A 2 46.88 23.25 -59.99
N SER A 3 47.34 22.29 -59.18
CA SER A 3 48.56 22.31 -58.32
C SER A 3 48.76 23.56 -57.47
N ARG A 4 48.75 23.42 -56.12
CA ARG A 4 49.87 23.75 -55.21
C ARG A 4 49.79 22.94 -53.90
N ILE A 5 50.97 22.55 -53.42
CA ILE A 5 51.31 21.70 -52.28
C ILE A 5 51.84 22.59 -51.13
N ALA A 6 51.61 22.20 -49.87
CA ALA A 6 52.51 22.41 -48.72
C ALA A 6 52.02 21.51 -47.56
N ILE A 7 52.61 20.35 -47.28
CA ILE A 7 53.80 20.07 -46.43
C ILE A 7 53.74 20.76 -45.06
N GLY A 8 53.42 19.96 -44.04
CA GLY A 8 53.65 20.22 -42.63
C GLY A 8 53.80 18.89 -41.90
N ILE A 9 55.02 18.35 -41.90
CA ILE A 9 55.46 17.24 -41.03
C ILE A 9 55.67 17.85 -39.63
N VAL A 10 55.30 17.12 -38.56
CA VAL A 10 56.17 16.79 -37.40
C VAL A 10 55.38 16.31 -36.17
N LEU A 11 55.90 15.19 -35.64
CA LEU A 11 55.86 14.61 -34.29
C LEU A 11 54.62 13.84 -33.79
N ALA A 12 54.81 12.52 -33.79
CA ALA A 12 54.14 11.55 -32.94
C ALA A 12 54.48 11.77 -31.45
N LEU A 13 53.48 11.68 -30.59
CA LEU A 13 53.61 11.08 -29.27
C LEU A 13 52.35 10.25 -29.00
N GLY A 14 52.55 8.94 -28.89
CA GLY A 14 51.51 8.00 -28.49
C GLY A 14 51.03 8.31 -27.07
N VAL A 15 49.72 8.28 -26.89
CA VAL A 15 49.09 8.15 -25.58
C VAL A 15 48.18 6.94 -25.66
N ALA A 16 48.37 6.07 -24.69
CA ALA A 16 47.79 4.76 -24.56
C ALA A 16 46.27 4.75 -24.74
N ALA A 17 45.78 3.72 -25.43
CA ALA A 17 44.39 3.33 -25.40
C ALA A 17 43.98 2.94 -23.97
N ALA A 18 43.47 3.90 -23.22
CA ALA A 18 42.65 3.62 -22.06
C ALA A 18 41.25 3.28 -22.60
N SER A 19 40.97 1.99 -22.74
CA SER A 19 39.61 1.47 -22.83
C SER A 19 38.88 1.88 -21.56
N ALA A 20 38.21 3.03 -21.63
CA ALA A 20 37.26 3.48 -20.63
C ALA A 20 36.13 2.46 -20.59
N THR A 21 36.25 1.48 -19.70
CA THR A 21 35.13 0.71 -19.19
C THR A 21 34.16 1.72 -18.62
N ALA A 22 33.16 2.08 -19.43
CA ALA A 22 32.00 2.82 -18.99
C ALA A 22 31.40 2.02 -17.82
N ALA A 23 31.70 2.46 -16.60
CA ALA A 23 31.06 2.00 -15.40
C ALA A 23 29.60 2.43 -15.50
N THR A 24 28.78 1.54 -16.05
CA THR A 24 27.32 1.67 -16.05
C THR A 24 26.89 1.78 -14.60
N LYS A 25 26.65 3.02 -14.16
CA LYS A 25 26.05 3.34 -12.88
C LYS A 25 24.79 2.46 -12.75
N PRO A 26 24.67 1.63 -11.69
CA PRO A 26 23.45 0.87 -11.48
C PRO A 26 22.27 1.84 -11.50
N PRO A 27 21.16 1.51 -12.19
CA PRO A 27 19.97 2.33 -12.14
C PRO A 27 19.64 2.58 -10.66
N PRO A 28 19.28 3.82 -10.27
CA PRO A 28 18.89 4.09 -8.90
C PRO A 28 17.80 3.10 -8.53
N ALA A 29 18.05 2.30 -7.48
CA ALA A 29 17.08 1.38 -6.94
C ALA A 29 15.81 2.19 -6.66
N GLN A 30 14.82 2.08 -7.55
CA GLN A 30 13.52 2.67 -7.34
C GLN A 30 13.04 2.08 -6.02
N LYS A 31 12.89 2.91 -5.00
CA LYS A 31 12.27 2.50 -3.73
C LYS A 31 10.93 1.89 -4.10
N ALA A 32 10.88 0.56 -4.14
CA ALA A 32 9.66 -0.16 -4.42
C ALA A 32 8.61 0.36 -3.43
N PRO A 33 7.36 0.56 -3.86
CA PRO A 33 6.28 0.84 -2.93
C PRO A 33 6.38 -0.15 -1.77
N PRO A 34 6.22 0.27 -0.51
CA PRO A 34 6.25 -0.69 0.59
C PRO A 34 5.20 -1.75 0.26
N ALA A 35 5.66 -2.98 0.01
CA ALA A 35 4.79 -4.05 -0.48
C ALA A 35 3.62 -4.33 0.47
N CYS A 36 3.74 -3.84 1.70
CA CYS A 36 2.80 -4.02 2.78
C CYS A 36 2.81 -2.85 3.77
N ALA A 37 1.65 -2.27 4.05
CA ALA A 37 1.44 -1.24 5.07
C ALA A 37 0.32 -1.61 6.05
N ALA A 38 0.31 -1.00 7.23
CA ALA A 38 -0.76 -1.15 8.22
C ALA A 38 -1.10 0.24 8.77
N ILE A 39 -2.37 0.62 8.66
CA ILE A 39 -2.88 1.92 9.07
C ILE A 39 -3.82 1.71 10.25
N ALA A 40 -3.50 2.30 11.39
CA ALA A 40 -4.30 2.17 12.60
C ALA A 40 -5.37 3.27 12.68
N PHE A 41 -6.56 2.88 13.11
CA PHE A 41 -7.70 3.76 13.38
C PHE A 41 -8.26 3.47 14.77
N ARG A 42 -9.00 4.45 15.32
CA ARG A 42 -9.74 4.29 16.58
C ARG A 42 -11.23 4.11 16.27
N ALA A 43 -11.93 3.47 17.20
CA ALA A 43 -13.38 3.42 17.21
C ALA A 43 -13.98 4.84 17.34
N VAL A 44 -15.22 5.01 16.87
CA VAL A 44 -16.03 6.18 17.26
C VAL A 44 -16.36 6.11 18.76
N PRO A 45 -16.50 7.25 19.46
CA PRO A 45 -16.98 7.24 20.83
C PRO A 45 -18.42 6.73 20.93
N SER A 46 -18.84 6.29 22.12
CA SER A 46 -20.25 5.98 22.40
C SER A 46 -21.10 7.24 22.49
N GLY A 47 -22.42 7.09 22.32
CA GLY A 47 -23.39 8.19 22.33
C GLY A 47 -23.42 9.00 21.02
N MET A 48 -22.81 8.51 19.95
CA MET A 48 -22.86 9.15 18.63
C MET A 48 -24.26 9.09 18.04
N ALA A 49 -24.59 10.02 17.14
CA ALA A 49 -25.87 9.97 16.44
C ALA A 49 -25.99 8.72 15.56
N ASP A 50 -27.20 8.17 15.49
CA ASP A 50 -27.50 7.02 14.63
C ASP A 50 -27.20 7.33 13.16
N GLY A 51 -26.74 6.30 12.44
CA GLY A 51 -26.34 6.41 11.04
C GLY A 51 -24.86 6.10 10.81
N GLU A 52 -24.39 6.44 9.62
CA GLU A 52 -22.99 6.30 9.25
C GLU A 52 -22.16 7.44 9.86
N GLN A 53 -21.10 7.09 10.58
CA GLN A 53 -20.19 8.02 11.24
C GLN A 53 -18.75 7.73 10.79
N GLN A 54 -18.04 8.75 10.30
CA GLN A 54 -16.62 8.58 9.96
C GLN A 54 -15.77 8.53 11.23
N ALA A 55 -15.09 7.40 11.45
CA ALA A 55 -14.22 7.17 12.59
C ALA A 55 -12.79 7.73 12.36
N GLY A 56 -12.35 7.81 11.11
CA GLY A 56 -11.08 8.42 10.76
C GLY A 56 -10.73 8.26 9.29
N MET A 57 -9.69 8.99 8.85
CA MET A 57 -9.26 9.01 7.46
C MET A 57 -7.73 9.02 7.35
N TYR A 58 -7.22 8.27 6.39
CA TYR A 58 -5.82 8.25 5.98
C TYR A 58 -5.73 8.58 4.49
N LYS A 59 -4.91 9.58 4.15
CA LYS A 59 -4.66 9.98 2.76
C LYS A 59 -3.17 9.81 2.45
N SER A 60 -2.89 9.10 1.36
CA SER A 60 -1.58 9.03 0.74
C SER A 60 -1.64 9.54 -0.70
N ARG A 61 -0.48 9.61 -1.37
CA ARG A 61 -0.45 9.87 -2.81
C ARG A 61 -1.13 8.78 -3.66
N HIS A 62 -1.33 7.59 -3.09
CA HIS A 62 -1.83 6.43 -3.83
C HIS A 62 -3.32 6.18 -3.59
N ALA A 63 -3.83 6.52 -2.41
CA ALA A 63 -5.22 6.32 -2.05
C ALA A 63 -5.64 7.09 -0.80
N ARG A 64 -6.96 7.26 -0.68
CA ARG A 64 -7.67 7.66 0.54
C ARG A 64 -8.38 6.43 1.12
N LEU A 65 -8.16 6.19 2.40
CA LEU A 65 -8.83 5.17 3.21
C LEU A 65 -9.61 5.88 4.30
N GLU A 66 -10.86 5.49 4.50
CA GLU A 66 -11.71 6.02 5.55
C GLU A 66 -12.31 4.86 6.33
N LEU A 67 -12.20 4.90 7.65
CA LEU A 67 -12.94 4.01 8.52
C LEU A 67 -14.27 4.68 8.85
N HIS A 68 -15.36 3.96 8.65
CA HIS A 68 -16.71 4.36 8.97
C HIS A 68 -17.34 3.36 9.91
N ALA A 69 -18.23 3.84 10.77
CA ALA A 69 -19.02 3.05 11.69
C ALA A 69 -20.50 3.21 11.33
N GLN A 70 -21.25 2.11 11.37
CA GLN A 70 -22.70 2.18 11.47
C GLN A 70 -23.07 2.27 12.95
N VAL A 71 -23.72 3.34 13.36
CA VAL A 71 -24.19 3.57 14.73
C VAL A 71 -25.70 3.35 14.79
N LYS A 72 -26.15 2.69 15.87
CA LYS A 72 -27.57 2.51 16.21
C LYS A 72 -27.74 2.68 17.72
N GLN A 73 -28.72 3.47 18.13
CA GLN A 73 -28.99 3.80 19.52
C GLN A 73 -27.75 4.27 20.29
N GLY A 74 -26.91 5.09 19.65
CA GLY A 74 -25.69 5.59 20.29
C GLY A 74 -24.49 4.63 20.28
N GLU A 75 -24.65 3.39 19.82
CA GLU A 75 -23.59 2.37 19.83
C GLU A 75 -23.17 1.95 18.42
N PRO A 76 -21.86 1.80 18.14
CA PRO A 76 -21.39 1.30 16.86
C PRO A 76 -21.66 -0.20 16.73
N VAL A 77 -22.47 -0.57 15.74
CA VAL A 77 -22.88 -1.96 15.48
C VAL A 77 -22.08 -2.64 14.37
N ASP A 78 -21.40 -1.85 13.54
CA ASP A 78 -20.51 -2.35 12.48
C ASP A 78 -19.49 -1.30 12.06
N TYR A 79 -18.37 -1.72 11.51
CA TYR A 79 -17.32 -0.88 10.95
C TYR A 79 -16.93 -1.37 9.56
N PHE A 80 -16.69 -0.42 8.66
CA PHE A 80 -16.30 -0.72 7.29
C PHE A 80 -15.34 0.33 6.76
N VAL A 81 -14.62 -0.03 5.70
CA VAL A 81 -13.67 0.87 5.06
C VAL A 81 -14.23 1.35 3.73
N ILE A 82 -14.08 2.64 3.47
CA ILE A 82 -14.18 3.22 2.14
C ILE A 82 -12.75 3.44 1.63
N ALA A 83 -12.39 2.75 0.54
CA ALA A 83 -11.09 2.87 -0.11
C ALA A 83 -11.27 3.42 -1.52
N GLY A 84 -10.58 4.50 -1.86
CA GLY A 84 -10.72 5.11 -3.20
C GLY A 84 -12.15 5.57 -3.53
N GLY A 85 -12.94 5.91 -2.50
CA GLY A 85 -14.36 6.30 -2.66
C GLY A 85 -15.34 5.14 -2.79
N LYS A 86 -14.89 3.89 -2.65
CA LYS A 86 -15.75 2.69 -2.69
C LYS A 86 -15.72 1.96 -1.36
N ARG A 87 -16.88 1.59 -0.84
CA ARG A 87 -16.97 0.71 0.34
C ARG A 87 -16.39 -0.66 -0.01
N LEU A 88 -15.47 -1.14 0.81
CA LEU A 88 -14.95 -2.51 0.67
C LEU A 88 -16.09 -3.49 0.92
N ALA A 89 -16.28 -4.42 -0.01
CA ALA A 89 -17.20 -5.53 0.17
C ALA A 89 -16.68 -6.50 1.24
N ALA A 90 -17.56 -7.37 1.73
CA ALA A 90 -17.10 -8.60 2.38
C ALA A 90 -16.18 -9.33 1.39
N GLY A 91 -14.95 -9.66 1.83
CA GLY A 91 -13.90 -10.09 0.91
C GLY A 91 -14.26 -11.35 0.11
N PRO A 92 -13.66 -11.53 -1.09
CA PRO A 92 -13.86 -12.75 -1.86
C PRO A 92 -13.44 -13.98 -1.05
N ALA A 93 -14.05 -15.13 -1.35
CA ALA A 93 -13.77 -16.40 -0.65
C ALA A 93 -12.28 -16.79 -0.69
N SER A 94 -11.54 -16.34 -1.70
CA SER A 94 -10.10 -16.47 -1.80
C SER A 94 -9.45 -15.10 -2.03
N LEU A 95 -8.44 -14.79 -1.22
CA LEU A 95 -7.62 -13.58 -1.35
C LEU A 95 -6.26 -13.94 -1.98
N PRO A 96 -5.63 -13.02 -2.72
CA PRO A 96 -4.28 -13.22 -3.22
C PRO A 96 -3.28 -13.51 -2.09
N GLU A 97 -2.28 -14.34 -2.36
CA GLU A 97 -1.25 -14.73 -1.37
C GLU A 97 -0.56 -13.52 -0.73
N ALA A 98 -0.33 -12.46 -1.52
CA ALA A 98 0.23 -11.19 -1.04
C ALA A 98 -0.56 -10.59 0.14
N ALA A 99 -1.87 -10.82 0.21
CA ALA A 99 -2.72 -10.35 1.30
C ALA A 99 -2.41 -11.09 2.62
N ALA A 100 -2.32 -12.42 2.57
CA ALA A 100 -1.98 -13.24 3.73
C ALA A 100 -0.53 -12.99 4.21
N SER A 101 0.42 -12.90 3.28
CA SER A 101 1.81 -12.58 3.58
C SER A 101 1.97 -11.19 4.21
N CYS A 102 1.22 -10.20 3.71
CA CYS A 102 1.21 -8.86 4.28
C CYS A 102 0.58 -8.82 5.68
N ALA A 103 -0.55 -9.50 5.88
CA ALA A 103 -1.18 -9.63 7.20
C ALA A 103 -0.20 -10.23 8.23
N ALA A 104 0.46 -11.34 7.89
CA ALA A 104 1.46 -11.97 8.75
C ALA A 104 2.64 -11.04 9.06
N ALA A 105 3.15 -10.32 8.06
CA ALA A 105 4.23 -9.34 8.23
C ALA A 105 3.84 -8.19 9.17
N LYS A 106 2.54 -7.85 9.25
CA LYS A 106 1.98 -6.83 10.14
C LYS A 106 1.39 -7.42 11.43
N LYS A 107 1.69 -8.69 11.73
CA LYS A 107 1.24 -9.39 12.94
C LYS A 107 -0.28 -9.42 13.09
N MET A 108 -0.99 -9.39 11.96
CA MET A 108 -2.43 -9.64 11.89
C MET A 108 -2.67 -11.13 11.65
N PRO A 109 -3.81 -11.67 12.11
CA PRO A 109 -4.20 -13.04 11.77
C PRO A 109 -4.38 -13.18 10.26
N ALA A 110 -4.18 -14.40 9.77
CA ALA A 110 -4.42 -14.72 8.37
C ALA A 110 -5.88 -14.33 7.99
N PRO A 111 -6.08 -13.64 6.86
CA PRO A 111 -7.44 -13.33 6.43
C PRO A 111 -8.16 -14.62 6.02
N GLY A 112 -9.45 -14.68 6.31
CA GLY A 112 -10.28 -15.86 6.10
C GLY A 112 -11.75 -15.48 6.01
N ALA A 113 -12.63 -16.27 6.64
CA ALA A 113 -14.04 -15.90 6.76
C ALA A 113 -14.17 -14.56 7.52
N PRO A 114 -14.84 -13.55 6.95
CA PRO A 114 -15.07 -12.28 7.64
C PRO A 114 -15.96 -12.48 8.87
N ALA A 115 -15.71 -11.70 9.92
CA ALA A 115 -16.61 -11.63 11.05
C ALA A 115 -18.01 -11.18 10.59
N PRO A 116 -19.11 -11.71 11.20
CA PRO A 116 -20.48 -11.36 10.80
C PRO A 116 -20.81 -9.88 11.06
N SER A 117 -20.16 -9.27 12.05
CA SER A 117 -20.09 -7.84 12.26
C SER A 117 -18.65 -7.46 12.59
N CYS A 118 -18.19 -6.31 12.10
CA CYS A 118 -16.88 -5.80 12.43
C CYS A 118 -17.02 -4.77 13.55
N THR A 119 -16.75 -5.17 14.79
CA THR A 119 -16.71 -4.28 15.96
C THR A 119 -15.38 -4.41 16.66
N GLY A 120 -15.04 -3.44 17.53
CA GLY A 120 -13.79 -3.47 18.25
C GLY A 120 -13.38 -2.13 18.87
N GLN A 121 -12.34 -2.17 19.72
CA GLN A 121 -11.79 -0.98 20.37
C GLN A 121 -10.74 -0.27 19.49
N ARG A 122 -10.11 -1.00 18.56
CA ARG A 122 -9.12 -0.49 17.61
C ARG A 122 -9.28 -1.17 16.27
N PHE A 123 -8.85 -0.49 15.22
CA PHE A 123 -8.92 -1.03 13.87
C PHE A 123 -7.58 -0.88 13.17
N THR A 124 -7.26 -1.85 12.31
CA THR A 124 -6.10 -1.79 11.43
C THR A 124 -6.55 -2.10 10.02
N VAL A 125 -6.23 -1.21 9.08
CA VAL A 125 -6.34 -1.50 7.65
C VAL A 125 -4.97 -1.88 7.13
N VAL A 126 -4.80 -3.15 6.79
CA VAL A 126 -3.61 -3.65 6.11
C VAL A 126 -3.75 -3.38 4.61
N VAL A 127 -2.72 -2.80 4.00
CA VAL A 127 -2.66 -2.54 2.56
C VAL A 127 -1.60 -3.42 1.94
N ALA A 128 -2.05 -4.39 1.13
CA ALA A 128 -1.18 -5.32 0.42
C ALA A 128 -1.08 -4.92 -1.06
N HIS A 129 0.13 -4.97 -1.61
CA HIS A 129 0.37 -4.80 -3.04
C HIS A 129 0.44 -6.17 -3.72
N ALA A 130 -0.50 -6.47 -4.61
CA ALA A 130 -0.55 -7.70 -5.39
C ALA A 130 -0.30 -7.38 -6.88
N GLY A 131 0.98 -7.27 -7.25
CA GLY A 131 1.37 -6.84 -8.59
C GLY A 131 0.92 -5.40 -8.88
N LYS A 132 -0.03 -5.24 -9.81
CA LYS A 132 -0.61 -3.92 -10.17
C LYS A 132 -1.79 -3.53 -9.28
N GLU A 133 -2.38 -4.48 -8.57
CA GLU A 133 -3.53 -4.24 -7.71
C GLU A 133 -3.11 -3.93 -6.27
N ARG A 134 -3.95 -3.17 -5.58
CA ARG A 134 -3.84 -2.94 -4.14
C ARG A 134 -5.06 -3.51 -3.48
N LEU A 135 -4.84 -4.22 -2.37
CA LEU A 135 -5.90 -4.74 -1.53
C LEU A 135 -5.84 -4.05 -0.17
N ALA A 136 -7.00 -3.65 0.34
CA ALA A 136 -7.17 -3.26 1.74
C ALA A 136 -7.83 -4.42 2.48
N LEU A 137 -7.37 -4.68 3.69
CA LEU A 137 -7.92 -5.67 4.60
C LEU A 137 -8.22 -4.97 5.93
N LEU A 138 -9.49 -4.98 6.34
CA LEU A 138 -9.92 -4.43 7.62
C LEU A 138 -9.83 -5.50 8.70
N TYR A 139 -9.19 -5.14 9.81
CA TYR A 139 -9.17 -5.90 11.04
C TYR A 139 -9.70 -5.07 12.20
N GLY A 140 -10.57 -5.67 13.02
CA GLY A 140 -11.02 -5.13 14.30
C GLY A 140 -10.32 -5.84 15.46
N LEU A 141 -9.87 -5.09 16.45
CA LEU A 141 -9.40 -5.63 17.72
C LEU A 141 -10.60 -5.71 18.67
N ASP A 142 -10.90 -6.91 19.14
CA ASP A 142 -11.93 -7.18 20.14
C ASP A 142 -11.30 -7.82 21.38
N GLY A 143 -11.19 -7.04 22.45
CA GLY A 143 -10.45 -7.41 23.65
C GLY A 143 -8.95 -7.52 23.33
N ALA A 144 -8.44 -8.75 23.30
CA ALA A 144 -7.05 -9.04 22.94
C ALA A 144 -6.90 -9.64 21.53
N ASN A 145 -8.00 -9.90 20.82
CA ASN A 145 -7.99 -10.68 19.59
C ASN A 145 -8.26 -9.81 18.38
N TRP A 146 -7.35 -9.85 17.40
CA TRP A 146 -7.61 -9.28 16.09
C TRP A 146 -8.53 -10.23 15.30
N ARG A 147 -9.51 -9.66 14.60
CA ARG A 147 -10.46 -10.38 13.75
C ARG A 147 -10.48 -9.79 12.35
N PHE A 148 -10.48 -10.65 11.34
CA PHE A 148 -10.64 -10.23 9.96
C PHE A 148 -12.10 -9.83 9.71
N CYS A 149 -12.30 -8.66 9.10
CA CYS A 149 -13.64 -8.10 8.86
C CYS A 149 -14.02 -8.07 7.39
N SER A 150 -13.14 -7.55 6.53
CA SER A 150 -13.42 -7.39 5.11
C SER A 150 -12.13 -7.17 4.34
N ALA A 151 -12.20 -7.39 3.04
CA ALA A 151 -11.10 -7.05 2.14
C ALA A 151 -11.63 -6.69 0.76
N GLY A 152 -10.91 -5.84 0.05
CA GLY A 152 -11.25 -5.52 -1.33
C GLY A 152 -10.13 -4.77 -2.03
N SER A 153 -10.17 -4.82 -3.35
CA SER A 153 -9.28 -4.02 -4.20
C SER A 153 -9.77 -2.59 -4.36
N PHE A 154 -8.85 -1.66 -4.59
CA PHE A 154 -9.13 -0.24 -4.81
C PHE A 154 -8.05 0.45 -5.66
#